data_AF-A0A835SQ96-F1
#
_entry.id   AF-A0A835SQ96-F1
#
_cell.length_a   1.000
_cell.length_b   1.000
_cell.length_c   1.000
_cell.angle_alpha   90.00
_cell.angle_beta   90.00
_cell.angle_gamma   90.00
#
_symmetry.space_group_name_H-M   'P 1'
#
loop_
_entity.id
_entity.type
_entity.pdbx_description
1 polymer ?
#
loop_
_entity_poly.entity_id
_entity_poly.type
_entity_poly.pdbx_seq_one_letter_code
_entity_poly.pdbx_strand_id
1 'polypeptide(L)'
;MALLAQRSVNASARAGRPSRSRVVVPCIRAESGKIKIGINGFGRIGRLVMRATMLRPDIEVVAINDPFIDAEYMAYMFKYDSVHKTWPGHVNGSKDGFMVEGRKIHTFAESDPNKINWGAAGADIVIESTGVFTDIAKATAHMTGGAKKVIITAPSNDAPMYVMGVNHEKYDAAKDHIISNASCTTNCLAPMAKVVHSKFGIKEGLMTTVHASTATQKTVDGPSKKDWRGGRAVNGNIIPSSTGAAKAVGKVLPELKGKLTGMAFRVPTNDVSVVDLTVQLEKATTYEDIMKALKEAAEGEMKGVLAYTDEDVVSSDFVTDPASCTIDAKAGIMLSPTFVKLVAWYDNEWGYSNRVVDLALHVAKKAAVKV
;
A
#
# COMPACT_ATOMS: atom_id res chain seq x y z
N MET A 1 -50.91 -21.48 36.54
CA MET A 1 -50.82 -22.96 36.44
C MET A 1 -50.07 -23.31 35.18
N ALA A 2 -49.05 -24.15 35.33
CA ALA A 2 -48.11 -24.57 34.29
C ALA A 2 -48.73 -25.54 33.28
N LEU A 3 -48.19 -25.56 32.06
CA LEU A 3 -47.81 -26.75 31.27
C LEU A 3 -47.11 -26.24 29.99
N LEU A 4 -45.77 -26.25 29.91
CA LEU A 4 -44.94 -27.34 29.36
C LEU A 4 -45.37 -27.79 27.96
N ALA A 5 -44.68 -27.27 26.93
CA ALA A 5 -44.49 -27.97 25.65
C ALA A 5 -42.98 -28.04 25.38
N GLN A 6 -42.49 -29.28 25.32
CA GLN A 6 -41.08 -29.63 25.12
C GLN A 6 -40.66 -29.53 23.64
N ARG A 7 -39.37 -29.21 23.51
CA ARG A 7 -38.49 -29.05 22.35
C ARG A 7 -38.63 -30.10 21.24
N SER A 8 -38.36 -29.65 20.01
CA SER A 8 -37.31 -30.26 19.18
C SER A 8 -36.58 -29.17 18.39
N VAL A 9 -35.31 -28.94 18.72
CA VAL A 9 -34.39 -28.10 17.95
C VAL A 9 -33.35 -29.05 17.36
N ASN A 10 -33.37 -29.20 16.05
CA ASN A 10 -32.34 -29.92 15.31
C ASN A 10 -31.00 -29.20 15.50
N ALA A 11 -30.07 -29.88 16.16
CA ALA A 11 -28.68 -29.47 16.27
C ALA A 11 -28.00 -29.69 14.91
N SER A 12 -27.97 -28.64 14.09
CA SER A 12 -27.01 -28.53 12.99
C SER A 12 -25.66 -28.14 13.58
N ALA A 13 -24.66 -28.97 13.31
CA ALA A 13 -23.29 -28.83 13.77
C ALA A 13 -22.69 -27.48 13.34
N ARG A 14 -22.50 -26.59 14.31
CA ARG A 14 -21.63 -25.42 14.13
C ARG A 14 -20.19 -25.91 14.03
N ALA A 15 -19.66 -25.94 12.82
CA ALA A 15 -18.23 -25.97 12.58
C ALA A 15 -17.58 -24.84 13.39
N GLY A 16 -16.72 -25.19 14.34
CA GLY A 16 -16.01 -24.25 15.18
C GLY A 16 -15.18 -23.30 14.32
N ARG A 17 -15.36 -21.99 14.54
CA ARG A 17 -14.43 -20.99 14.00
C ARG A 17 -13.02 -21.33 14.53
N PRO A 18 -11.97 -21.29 13.71
CA PRO A 18 -10.62 -21.35 14.23
C PRO A 18 -10.43 -20.10 15.10
N SER A 19 -10.07 -20.29 16.37
CA SER A 19 -9.65 -19.18 17.22
C SER A 19 -8.49 -18.49 16.52
N ARG A 20 -8.61 -17.19 16.23
CA ARG A 20 -7.52 -16.37 15.69
C ARG A 20 -6.32 -16.53 16.62
N SER A 21 -5.32 -17.30 16.17
CA SER A 21 -4.04 -17.43 16.85
C SER A 21 -3.45 -16.03 17.02
N ARG A 22 -3.04 -15.67 18.24
CA ARG A 22 -2.13 -14.54 18.44
C ARG A 22 -0.99 -14.70 17.45
N VAL A 23 -0.80 -13.73 16.56
CA VAL A 23 0.40 -13.66 15.74
C VAL A 23 1.57 -13.48 16.72
N VAL A 24 2.24 -14.59 17.02
CA VAL A 24 3.53 -14.56 17.70
C VAL A 24 4.49 -13.99 16.67
N VAL A 25 4.85 -12.71 16.81
CA VAL A 25 5.90 -12.11 15.99
C VAL A 25 7.21 -12.78 16.41
N PRO A 26 7.85 -13.59 15.55
CA PRO A 26 9.13 -14.17 15.89
C PRO A 26 10.13 -13.03 16.10
N CYS A 27 10.82 -13.01 17.22
CA CYS A 27 11.93 -12.10 17.45
C CYS A 27 13.09 -12.54 16.54
N ILE A 28 13.16 -12.01 15.32
CA ILE A 28 14.24 -12.33 14.39
C ILE A 28 15.47 -11.52 14.81
N ARG A 29 16.46 -12.21 15.40
CA ARG A 29 17.75 -11.64 15.79
C ARG A 29 18.46 -10.99 14.59
N ALA A 30 19.35 -10.03 14.87
CA ALA A 30 20.20 -9.43 13.85
C ALA A 30 21.16 -10.49 13.30
N GLU A 31 20.95 -10.88 12.05
CA GLU A 31 21.91 -11.66 11.26
C GLU A 31 22.67 -10.68 10.38
N SER A 32 23.98 -10.88 10.21
CA SER A 32 24.75 -10.18 9.19
C SER A 32 24.15 -10.51 7.82
N GLY A 33 23.77 -9.49 7.04
CA GLY A 33 23.19 -9.72 5.71
C GLY A 33 21.83 -9.10 5.40
N LYS A 34 21.26 -8.27 6.28
CA LYS A 34 19.94 -7.68 6.02
C LYS A 34 20.06 -6.42 5.18
N ILE A 35 19.09 -6.22 4.29
CA ILE A 35 18.96 -4.95 3.58
C ILE A 35 18.61 -3.86 4.58
N LYS A 36 19.40 -2.79 4.62
CA LYS A 36 19.24 -1.70 5.58
C LYS A 36 18.54 -0.52 4.94
N ILE A 37 17.41 -0.12 5.53
CA ILE A 37 16.61 1.01 5.04
C ILE A 37 16.51 2.14 6.07
N GLY A 38 16.44 3.36 5.58
CA GLY A 38 16.05 4.56 6.31
C GLY A 38 14.64 4.99 5.94
N ILE A 39 13.89 5.59 6.86
CA ILE A 39 12.54 6.12 6.61
C ILE A 39 12.52 7.62 6.85
N ASN A 40 12.17 8.41 5.83
CA ASN A 40 11.90 9.84 5.97
C ASN A 40 10.39 10.09 6.04
N GLY A 41 9.94 10.71 7.13
CA GLY A 41 8.54 10.91 7.47
C GLY A 41 7.92 9.68 8.14
N PHE A 42 7.62 9.78 9.45
CA PHE A 42 7.09 8.67 10.23
C PHE A 42 5.56 8.75 10.40
N GLY A 43 4.89 9.07 9.29
CA GLY A 43 3.44 9.14 9.16
C GLY A 43 2.78 7.76 9.03
N ARG A 44 1.58 7.70 8.44
CA ARG A 44 0.85 6.43 8.19
C ARG A 44 1.73 5.42 7.44
N ILE A 45 2.24 5.81 6.27
CA ILE A 45 3.05 4.92 5.42
C ILE A 45 4.39 4.58 6.08
N GLY A 46 5.14 5.55 6.61
CA GLY A 46 6.43 5.30 7.26
C GLY A 46 6.33 4.29 8.42
N ARG A 47 5.34 4.45 9.32
CA ARG A 47 5.13 3.50 10.43
C ARG A 47 4.74 2.11 9.93
N LEU A 48 3.93 2.02 8.88
CA LEU A 48 3.49 0.74 8.35
C LEU A 48 4.53 0.04 7.50
N VAL A 49 5.40 0.77 6.81
CA VAL A 49 6.62 0.23 6.19
C VAL A 49 7.53 -0.36 7.27
N MET A 50 7.70 0.34 8.39
CA MET A 50 8.45 -0.20 9.54
C MET A 50 7.79 -1.47 10.10
N ARG A 51 6.46 -1.47 10.33
CA ARG A 51 5.74 -2.68 10.79
C ARG A 51 5.89 -3.85 9.82
N ALA A 52 5.73 -3.61 8.52
CA ALA A 52 5.91 -4.65 7.49
C ALA A 52 7.35 -5.18 7.46
N THR A 53 8.34 -4.31 7.61
CA THR A 53 9.77 -4.67 7.72
C THR A 53 10.03 -5.54 8.95
N MET A 54 9.44 -5.22 10.10
CA MET A 54 9.63 -5.97 11.36
C MET A 54 9.05 -7.39 11.32
N LEU A 55 8.16 -7.68 10.36
CA LEU A 55 7.61 -9.02 10.15
C LEU A 55 8.48 -9.88 9.22
N ARG A 56 9.63 -9.36 8.76
CA ARG A 56 10.48 -10.03 7.78
C ARG A 56 11.93 -10.21 8.26
N PRO A 57 12.58 -11.33 7.89
CA PRO A 57 13.97 -11.57 8.25
C PRO A 57 14.99 -10.86 7.34
N ASP A 58 14.62 -10.51 6.11
CA ASP A 58 15.51 -10.12 5.01
C ASP A 58 15.80 -8.61 4.91
N ILE A 59 15.15 -7.79 5.74
CA ILE A 59 15.24 -6.33 5.73
C ILE A 59 15.13 -5.75 7.14
N GLU A 60 15.79 -4.62 7.38
CA GLU A 60 15.72 -3.91 8.66
C GLU A 60 15.70 -2.39 8.51
N VAL A 61 14.96 -1.71 9.39
CA VAL A 61 14.98 -0.25 9.53
C VAL A 61 16.10 0.13 10.49
N VAL A 62 17.08 0.88 10.00
CA VAL A 62 18.23 1.32 10.83
C VAL A 62 18.12 2.80 11.22
N ALA A 63 17.34 3.59 10.48
CA ALA A 63 17.19 5.01 10.72
C ALA A 63 15.78 5.53 10.40
N ILE A 64 15.32 6.51 11.17
CA ILE A 64 14.06 7.24 10.97
C ILE A 64 14.35 8.74 11.11
N ASN A 65 13.81 9.55 10.19
CA ASN A 65 13.80 11.00 10.30
C ASN A 65 12.36 11.52 10.30
N ASP A 66 12.02 12.34 11.31
CA ASP A 66 10.81 13.15 11.30
C ASP A 66 10.98 14.34 12.27
N PRO A 67 10.99 15.60 11.79
CA PRO A 67 11.27 16.76 12.63
C PRO A 67 10.13 17.14 13.59
N PHE A 68 8.97 16.48 13.51
CA PHE A 68 7.77 16.85 14.29
C PHE A 68 7.49 15.90 15.46
N ILE A 69 8.30 14.86 15.64
CA ILE A 69 8.08 13.83 16.66
C ILE A 69 9.42 13.44 17.31
N ASP A 70 9.43 13.37 18.64
CA ASP A 70 10.57 12.85 19.39
C ASP A 70 10.47 11.32 19.57
N ALA A 71 11.48 10.71 20.18
CA ALA A 71 11.54 9.26 20.37
C ALA A 71 10.38 8.71 21.24
N GLU A 72 9.95 9.45 22.27
CA GLU A 72 8.82 9.07 23.12
C GLU A 72 7.52 9.05 22.30
N TYR A 73 7.31 10.08 21.48
CA TYR A 73 6.14 10.16 20.63
C TYR A 73 6.17 9.15 19.48
N MET A 74 7.33 8.90 18.86
CA MET A 74 7.53 7.81 17.90
C MET A 74 7.11 6.46 18.50
N ALA A 75 7.53 6.17 19.73
CA ALA A 75 7.16 4.94 20.43
C ALA A 75 5.65 4.83 20.67
N TYR A 76 5.01 5.92 21.10
CA TYR A 76 3.55 5.97 21.26
C TYR A 76 2.82 5.72 19.93
N MET A 77 3.16 6.46 18.87
CA MET A 77 2.52 6.37 17.56
C MET A 77 2.76 5.03 16.86
N PHE A 78 3.90 4.39 17.09
CA PHE A 78 4.20 3.06 16.57
C PHE A 78 3.47 1.97 17.35
N LYS A 79 3.40 2.09 18.69
CA LYS A 79 2.73 1.13 19.55
C LYS A 79 1.23 1.10 19.35
N TYR A 80 0.55 2.25 19.29
CA TYR A 80 -0.90 2.32 19.19
C TYR A 80 -1.35 2.81 17.81
N ASP A 81 -2.09 1.96 17.09
CA ASP A 81 -2.68 2.30 15.80
C ASP A 81 -4.20 2.04 15.80
N SER A 82 -4.99 3.06 15.46
CA SER A 82 -6.46 2.97 15.47
C SER A 82 -7.00 1.97 14.43
N VAL A 83 -6.28 1.79 13.33
CA VAL A 83 -6.67 0.89 12.22
C VAL A 83 -6.04 -0.48 12.45
N HIS A 84 -4.71 -0.57 12.40
CA HIS A 84 -3.95 -1.83 12.41
C HIS A 84 -3.58 -2.32 13.81
N LYS A 85 -4.25 -1.80 14.84
CA LYS A 85 -4.19 -2.21 16.24
C LYS A 85 -2.81 -2.04 16.89
N THR A 86 -2.77 -2.37 18.17
CA THR A 86 -1.57 -2.25 19.00
C THR A 86 -0.47 -3.18 18.46
N TRP A 87 0.76 -2.66 18.33
CA TRP A 87 1.93 -3.49 18.04
C TRP A 87 2.09 -4.54 19.17
N PRO A 88 2.16 -5.84 18.84
CA PRO A 88 2.11 -6.89 19.85
C PRO A 88 3.42 -7.04 20.65
N GLY A 89 4.51 -6.44 20.18
CA GLY A 89 5.84 -6.58 20.78
C GLY A 89 6.30 -5.36 21.60
N HIS A 90 7.59 -5.33 21.93
CA HIS A 90 8.18 -4.32 22.81
C HIS A 90 8.63 -3.08 22.04
N VAL A 91 8.17 -1.92 22.49
CA VAL A 91 8.49 -0.60 21.93
C VAL A 91 8.81 0.32 23.09
N ASN A 92 9.95 0.99 23.03
CA ASN A 92 10.38 1.96 24.02
C ASN A 92 10.89 3.23 23.34
N GLY A 93 10.58 4.38 23.91
CA GLY A 93 11.07 5.69 23.49
C GLY A 93 11.49 6.45 24.73
N SER A 94 12.66 7.08 24.69
CA SER A 94 13.21 7.86 25.81
C SER A 94 14.25 8.85 25.28
N LYS A 95 14.89 9.60 26.17
CA LYS A 95 16.07 10.42 25.85
C LYS A 95 17.21 9.61 25.25
N ASP A 96 17.30 8.31 25.55
CA ASP A 96 18.33 7.42 25.02
C ASP A 96 18.04 6.95 23.59
N GLY A 97 16.86 7.27 23.06
CA GLY A 97 16.43 7.01 21.69
C GLY A 97 15.18 6.15 21.57
N PHE A 98 14.89 5.75 20.32
CA PHE A 98 13.77 4.90 19.96
C PHE A 98 14.23 3.44 19.78
N MET A 99 13.51 2.51 20.39
CA MET A 99 13.84 1.08 20.38
C MET A 99 12.61 0.22 20.11
N VAL A 100 12.78 -0.80 19.27
CA VAL A 100 11.74 -1.81 18.96
C VAL A 100 12.36 -3.20 19.00
N GLU A 101 11.73 -4.13 19.73
CA GLU A 101 12.26 -5.49 19.97
C GLU A 101 13.73 -5.50 20.46
N GLY A 102 14.07 -4.58 21.37
CA GLY A 102 15.43 -4.44 21.92
C GLY A 102 16.47 -3.86 20.95
N ARG A 103 16.08 -3.50 19.72
CA ARG A 103 16.96 -2.88 18.73
C ARG A 103 16.84 -1.36 18.78
N LYS A 104 17.97 -0.68 18.93
CA LYS A 104 18.06 0.79 18.83
C LYS A 104 18.02 1.21 17.37
N ILE A 105 17.13 2.16 17.06
CA ILE A 105 16.98 2.74 15.73
C ILE A 105 17.52 4.17 15.80
N HIS A 106 18.34 4.57 14.83
CA HIS A 106 18.84 5.94 14.75
C HIS A 106 17.66 6.87 14.44
N THR A 107 17.51 7.94 15.22
CA THR A 107 16.47 8.94 15.02
C THR A 107 17.09 10.29 14.67
N PHE A 108 16.57 10.93 13.64
CA PHE A 108 16.90 12.29 13.23
C PHE A 108 15.64 13.17 13.29
N ALA A 109 15.84 14.48 13.44
CA ALA A 109 14.77 15.47 13.49
C ALA A 109 15.07 16.64 12.53
N GLU A 110 15.47 16.31 11.30
CA GLU A 110 15.89 17.28 10.29
C GLU A 110 14.76 17.59 9.31
N SER A 111 14.50 18.88 9.11
CA SER A 111 13.55 19.35 8.09
C SER A 111 14.17 19.43 6.69
N ASP A 112 15.50 19.51 6.61
CA ASP A 112 16.26 19.53 5.35
C ASP A 112 16.84 18.12 5.09
N PRO A 113 16.38 17.42 4.05
CA PRO A 113 16.89 16.10 3.67
C PRO A 113 18.40 16.00 3.51
N ASN A 114 19.10 17.09 3.17
CA ASN A 114 20.56 17.09 3.00
C ASN A 114 21.33 16.93 4.32
N LYS A 115 20.69 17.23 5.45
CA LYS A 115 21.32 17.17 6.78
C LYS A 115 21.20 15.79 7.44
N ILE A 116 20.41 14.90 6.85
CA ILE A 116 20.19 13.57 7.40
C ILE A 116 21.37 12.67 7.03
N ASN A 117 22.18 12.28 8.01
CA ASN A 117 23.36 11.45 7.79
C ASN A 117 22.99 9.94 7.74
N TRP A 118 22.35 9.53 6.65
CA TRP A 118 21.97 8.14 6.39
C TRP A 118 23.16 7.17 6.40
N GLY A 119 24.29 7.58 5.81
CA GLY A 119 25.50 6.77 5.72
C GLY A 119 26.05 6.39 7.09
N ALA A 120 26.07 7.33 8.05
CA ALA A 120 26.49 7.05 9.42
C ALA A 120 25.56 6.06 10.16
N ALA A 121 24.27 6.02 9.79
CA ALA A 121 23.32 5.04 10.32
C ALA A 121 23.29 3.72 9.51
N GLY A 122 24.04 3.64 8.41
CA GLY A 122 24.10 2.46 7.55
C GLY A 122 22.87 2.24 6.66
N ALA A 123 22.07 3.28 6.41
CA ALA A 123 20.89 3.20 5.55
C ALA A 123 21.26 3.39 4.07
N ASP A 124 21.22 2.30 3.29
CA ASP A 124 21.56 2.33 1.86
C ASP A 124 20.38 2.72 0.97
N ILE A 125 19.15 2.37 1.40
CA ILE A 125 17.91 2.71 0.69
C ILE A 125 17.06 3.60 1.60
N VAL A 126 16.61 4.74 1.10
CA VAL A 126 15.71 5.64 1.82
C VAL A 126 14.30 5.51 1.29
N ILE A 127 13.35 5.30 2.20
CA ILE A 127 11.92 5.37 1.93
C ILE A 127 11.47 6.82 2.19
N GLU A 128 11.19 7.55 1.12
CA GLU A 128 10.71 8.93 1.16
C GLU A 128 9.18 8.95 1.27
N SER A 129 8.68 9.13 2.50
CA SER A 129 7.26 9.04 2.85
C SER A 129 6.69 10.29 3.54
N THR A 130 7.35 11.44 3.37
CA THR A 130 6.85 12.74 3.85
C THR A 130 5.69 13.26 2.98
N GLY A 131 5.67 12.89 1.69
CA GLY A 131 4.76 13.43 0.69
C GLY A 131 5.16 14.81 0.16
N VAL A 132 6.33 15.34 0.54
CA VAL A 132 6.82 16.67 0.13
C VAL A 132 7.91 16.57 -0.94
N PHE A 133 8.80 15.57 -0.85
CA PHE A 133 9.96 15.40 -1.73
C PHE A 133 9.68 14.35 -2.82
N THR A 134 8.70 14.63 -3.69
CA THR A 134 8.18 13.65 -4.67
C THR A 134 8.75 13.76 -6.08
N ASP A 135 9.74 14.63 -6.30
CA ASP A 135 10.46 14.81 -7.56
C ASP A 135 11.94 14.42 -7.41
N ILE A 136 12.60 14.10 -8.53
CA ILE A 136 14.00 13.63 -8.52
C ILE A 136 14.91 14.65 -7.85
N ALA A 137 14.74 15.94 -8.18
CA ALA A 137 15.60 17.00 -7.68
C ALA A 137 15.57 17.10 -6.14
N LYS A 138 14.37 17.06 -5.53
CA LYS A 138 14.22 17.09 -4.08
C LYS A 138 14.67 15.80 -3.41
N ALA A 139 14.32 14.63 -3.97
CA ALA A 139 14.69 13.35 -3.40
C ALA A 139 16.22 13.09 -3.47
N THR A 140 16.92 13.72 -4.41
CA THR A 140 18.39 13.65 -4.54
C THR A 140 19.10 14.13 -3.27
N ALA A 141 18.49 15.01 -2.49
CA ALA A 141 19.06 15.51 -1.25
C ALA A 141 19.40 14.40 -0.23
N HIS A 142 18.68 13.27 -0.25
CA HIS A 142 19.02 12.11 0.59
C HIS A 142 20.33 11.43 0.19
N MET A 143 20.73 11.52 -1.08
CA MET A 143 21.99 10.93 -1.56
C MET A 143 23.20 11.67 -1.00
N THR A 144 23.09 12.99 -0.76
CA THR A 144 24.10 13.78 -0.05
C THR A 144 24.38 13.21 1.35
N GLY A 145 23.33 12.69 2.00
CA GLY A 145 23.41 12.03 3.30
C GLY A 145 24.01 10.63 3.30
N GLY A 146 24.41 10.10 2.13
CA GLY A 146 25.02 8.77 1.98
C GLY A 146 24.06 7.66 1.53
N ALA A 147 22.79 7.96 1.25
CA ALA A 147 21.87 6.98 0.67
C ALA A 147 22.27 6.64 -0.78
N LYS A 148 22.17 5.36 -1.16
CA LYS A 148 22.47 4.89 -2.52
C LYS A 148 21.25 4.90 -3.43
N LYS A 149 20.06 4.66 -2.85
CA LYS A 149 18.77 4.60 -3.56
C LYS A 149 17.68 5.29 -2.74
N VAL A 150 16.68 5.85 -3.43
CA VAL A 150 15.51 6.48 -2.82
C VAL A 150 14.23 5.94 -3.46
N ILE A 151 13.27 5.55 -2.61
CA ILE A 151 11.94 5.09 -3.01
C ILE A 151 10.90 6.08 -2.49
N ILE A 152 10.31 6.83 -3.42
CA ILE A 152 9.23 7.79 -3.14
C ILE A 152 7.91 7.01 -2.97
N THR A 153 7.22 7.23 -1.86
CA THR A 153 5.95 6.56 -1.54
C THR A 153 4.72 7.34 -2.01
N ALA A 154 4.84 7.95 -3.18
CA ALA A 154 3.78 8.67 -3.89
C ALA A 154 4.10 8.73 -5.40
N PRO A 155 3.12 8.97 -6.27
CA PRO A 155 3.40 9.21 -7.68
C PRO A 155 4.37 10.36 -7.88
N SER A 156 5.35 10.15 -8.77
CA SER A 156 6.29 11.17 -9.19
C SER A 156 5.99 11.65 -10.61
N ASN A 157 6.29 12.92 -10.86
CA ASN A 157 6.15 13.51 -12.18
C ASN A 157 7.27 13.06 -13.12
N ASP A 158 8.49 12.94 -12.59
CA ASP A 158 9.74 12.75 -13.31
C ASP A 158 10.50 11.45 -12.92
N ALA A 159 10.31 10.91 -11.71
CA ALA A 159 10.90 9.62 -11.33
C ALA A 159 10.16 8.43 -11.98
N PRO A 160 10.88 7.39 -12.44
CA PRO A 160 10.27 6.18 -12.96
C PRO A 160 9.44 5.49 -11.86
N MET A 161 8.25 5.03 -12.26
CA MET A 161 7.30 4.37 -11.36
C MET A 161 7.32 2.86 -11.58
N TYR A 162 7.40 2.13 -10.48
CA TYR A 162 7.40 0.67 -10.46
C TYR A 162 6.25 0.14 -9.62
N VAL A 163 5.58 -0.89 -10.15
CA VAL A 163 4.54 -1.67 -9.48
C VAL A 163 4.98 -3.13 -9.52
N MET A 164 5.11 -3.74 -8.34
CA MET A 164 5.47 -5.15 -8.18
C MET A 164 4.43 -6.05 -8.88
N GLY A 165 4.88 -7.12 -9.52
CA GLY A 165 4.05 -7.99 -10.39
C GLY A 165 3.71 -7.40 -11.78
N VAL A 166 3.91 -6.10 -11.99
CA VAL A 166 3.52 -5.43 -13.25
C VAL A 166 4.73 -5.11 -14.12
N ASN A 167 5.56 -4.14 -13.69
CA ASN A 167 6.68 -3.62 -14.46
C ASN A 167 8.00 -3.51 -13.67
N HIS A 168 8.02 -3.93 -12.40
CA HIS A 168 9.20 -3.91 -11.54
C HIS A 168 10.47 -4.53 -12.16
N GLU A 169 10.34 -5.55 -13.02
CA GLU A 169 11.47 -6.16 -13.73
C GLU A 169 12.20 -5.21 -14.70
N LYS A 170 11.55 -4.12 -15.12
CA LYS A 170 12.13 -3.08 -15.96
C LYS A 170 13.07 -2.13 -15.20
N TYR A 171 13.18 -2.29 -13.89
CA TYR A 171 14.09 -1.51 -13.05
C TYR A 171 15.55 -1.61 -13.54
N ASP A 172 16.17 -0.46 -13.83
CA ASP A 172 17.56 -0.35 -14.25
C ASP A 172 18.40 0.18 -13.09
N ALA A 173 19.12 -0.71 -12.40
CA ALA A 173 19.93 -0.36 -11.24
C ALA A 173 21.02 0.69 -11.52
N ALA A 174 21.47 0.83 -12.77
CA ALA A 174 22.51 1.79 -13.15
C ALA A 174 21.97 3.21 -13.39
N LYS A 175 20.66 3.37 -13.61
CA LYS A 175 20.03 4.67 -13.93
C LYS A 175 19.02 5.10 -12.88
N ASP A 176 18.28 4.14 -12.35
CA ASP A 176 17.14 4.38 -11.48
C ASP A 176 17.62 4.43 -10.02
N HIS A 177 18.24 5.55 -9.66
CA HIS A 177 18.67 5.83 -8.29
C HIS A 177 17.51 6.32 -7.41
N ILE A 178 16.60 7.08 -8.01
CA ILE A 178 15.42 7.63 -7.36
C ILE A 178 14.22 7.11 -8.14
N ILE A 179 13.36 6.37 -7.46
CA ILE A 179 12.20 5.72 -8.06
C ILE A 179 10.95 6.00 -7.24
N SER A 180 9.78 5.74 -7.80
CA SER A 180 8.50 5.85 -7.11
C SER A 180 7.80 4.50 -7.09
N ASN A 181 7.21 4.15 -5.95
CA ASN A 181 6.30 3.00 -5.83
C ASN A 181 4.88 3.32 -6.33
N ALA A 182 4.72 4.38 -7.14
CA ALA A 182 3.44 4.91 -7.59
C ALA A 182 2.49 5.25 -6.42
N SER A 183 1.19 4.98 -6.56
CA SER A 183 0.17 5.15 -5.52
C SER A 183 -0.46 3.81 -5.12
N CYS A 184 -1.15 3.78 -3.98
CA CYS A 184 -1.98 2.65 -3.57
C CYS A 184 -3.03 2.27 -4.64
N THR A 185 -3.77 3.25 -5.19
CA THR A 185 -4.74 3.00 -6.26
C THR A 185 -4.08 2.46 -7.54
N THR A 186 -2.89 2.96 -7.93
CA THR A 186 -2.16 2.40 -9.09
C THR A 186 -1.70 0.98 -8.83
N ASN A 187 -1.26 0.65 -7.62
CA ASN A 187 -0.88 -0.70 -7.21
C ASN A 187 -2.09 -1.66 -7.22
N CYS A 188 -3.31 -1.17 -6.96
CA CYS A 188 -4.52 -1.96 -7.11
C CYS A 188 -4.92 -2.13 -8.59
N LEU A 189 -4.99 -1.02 -9.34
CA LEU A 189 -5.52 -1.03 -10.69
C LEU A 189 -4.59 -1.72 -11.71
N ALA A 190 -3.28 -1.53 -11.61
CA ALA A 190 -2.35 -2.00 -12.65
C ALA A 190 -2.26 -3.54 -12.77
N PRO A 191 -2.20 -4.34 -11.69
CA PRO A 191 -2.25 -5.80 -11.78
C PRO A 191 -3.53 -6.30 -12.46
N MET A 192 -4.70 -5.83 -12.02
CA MET A 192 -5.99 -6.17 -12.63
C MET A 192 -6.04 -5.79 -14.11
N ALA A 193 -5.62 -4.56 -14.45
CA ALA A 193 -5.60 -4.08 -15.83
C ALA A 193 -4.63 -4.89 -16.72
N LYS A 194 -3.46 -5.29 -16.21
CA LYS A 194 -2.51 -6.13 -16.92
C LYS A 194 -3.12 -7.48 -17.31
N VAL A 195 -3.77 -8.16 -16.36
CA VAL A 195 -4.43 -9.46 -16.62
C VAL A 195 -5.53 -9.31 -17.66
N VAL A 196 -6.47 -8.37 -17.44
CA VAL A 196 -7.60 -8.15 -18.35
C VAL A 196 -7.13 -7.75 -19.74
N HIS A 197 -6.16 -6.84 -19.83
CA HIS A 197 -5.62 -6.40 -21.12
C HIS A 197 -4.92 -7.54 -21.88
N SER A 198 -4.08 -8.32 -21.20
CA SER A 198 -3.33 -9.41 -21.84
C SER A 198 -4.24 -10.50 -22.43
N LYS A 199 -5.38 -10.79 -21.79
CA LYS A 199 -6.30 -11.85 -22.22
C LYS A 199 -7.35 -11.34 -23.21
N PHE A 200 -8.00 -10.23 -22.89
CA PHE A 200 -9.22 -9.77 -23.58
C PHE A 200 -9.02 -8.48 -24.39
N GLY A 201 -7.90 -7.78 -24.17
CA GLY A 201 -7.68 -6.43 -24.70
C GLY A 201 -8.59 -5.41 -24.01
N ILE A 202 -8.00 -4.27 -23.63
CA ILE A 202 -8.76 -3.11 -23.14
C ILE A 202 -8.73 -2.10 -24.26
N LYS A 203 -9.90 -1.72 -24.76
CA LYS A 203 -10.05 -0.67 -25.77
C LYS A 203 -9.98 0.70 -25.10
N GLU A 204 -10.82 0.91 -24.10
CA GLU A 204 -10.87 2.12 -23.27
C GLU A 204 -11.52 1.82 -21.92
N GLY A 205 -11.27 2.64 -20.91
CA GLY A 205 -11.88 2.47 -19.60
C GLY A 205 -11.79 3.68 -18.68
N LEU A 206 -12.73 3.73 -17.76
CA LEU A 206 -12.82 4.72 -16.69
C LEU A 206 -12.77 4.02 -15.35
N MET A 207 -11.92 4.56 -14.46
CA MET A 207 -11.80 4.11 -13.09
C MET A 207 -12.40 5.12 -12.13
N THR A 208 -13.15 4.62 -11.16
CA THR A 208 -13.46 5.35 -9.93
C THR A 208 -12.81 4.62 -8.78
N THR A 209 -12.12 5.32 -7.90
CA THR A 209 -11.76 4.77 -6.60
C THR A 209 -12.65 5.35 -5.52
N VAL A 210 -13.40 4.50 -4.83
CA VAL A 210 -14.08 4.87 -3.58
C VAL A 210 -13.06 4.66 -2.49
N HIS A 211 -12.50 5.77 -2.02
CA HIS A 211 -11.26 5.78 -1.28
C HIS A 211 -11.48 6.26 0.15
N ALA A 212 -10.85 5.59 1.11
CA ALA A 212 -10.79 6.05 2.49
C ALA A 212 -10.26 7.49 2.63
N SER A 213 -10.59 8.09 3.76
CA SER A 213 -9.99 9.33 4.23
C SER A 213 -8.46 9.19 4.36
N THR A 214 -7.73 10.30 4.26
CA THR A 214 -6.27 10.33 4.47
C THR A 214 -5.90 11.53 5.34
N ALA A 215 -4.63 11.60 5.75
CA ALA A 215 -4.10 12.70 6.56
C ALA A 215 -4.23 14.10 5.90
N THR A 216 -4.53 14.18 4.61
CA THR A 216 -4.65 15.47 3.91
C THR A 216 -6.03 16.13 4.05
N GLN A 217 -7.08 15.33 4.26
CA GLN A 217 -8.45 15.82 4.52
C GLN A 217 -8.57 16.44 5.92
N LYS A 218 -9.69 17.12 6.17
CA LYS A 218 -9.94 17.87 7.41
C LYS A 218 -11.04 17.23 8.25
N THR A 219 -10.92 17.35 9.56
CA THR A 219 -11.96 16.92 10.50
C THR A 219 -13.22 17.79 10.40
N VAL A 220 -13.03 19.08 10.17
CA VAL A 220 -14.08 20.09 9.94
C VAL A 220 -13.75 20.94 8.72
N ASP A 221 -14.71 21.70 8.20
CA ASP A 221 -14.51 22.57 7.03
C ASP A 221 -13.35 23.55 7.26
N GLY A 222 -12.39 23.58 6.33
CA GLY A 222 -11.18 24.39 6.42
C GLY A 222 -10.39 24.49 5.11
N PRO A 223 -9.28 25.25 5.10
CA PRO A 223 -8.50 25.47 3.89
C PRO A 223 -7.77 24.19 3.45
N SER A 224 -7.73 23.96 2.13
CA SER A 224 -7.02 22.86 1.50
C SER A 224 -6.05 23.40 0.45
N LYS A 225 -4.81 22.89 0.49
CA LYS A 225 -3.73 23.28 -0.44
C LYS A 225 -3.91 22.68 -1.84
N LYS A 226 -4.66 21.58 -1.95
CA LYS A 226 -4.77 20.80 -3.20
C LYS A 226 -6.00 21.18 -4.01
N ASP A 227 -7.17 21.17 -3.39
CA ASP A 227 -8.45 21.46 -4.02
C ASP A 227 -9.50 21.87 -2.97
N TRP A 228 -10.51 22.64 -3.35
CA TRP A 228 -11.52 23.17 -2.41
C TRP A 228 -12.37 22.07 -1.76
N ARG A 229 -12.67 20.99 -2.48
CA ARG A 229 -13.53 19.90 -1.98
C ARG A 229 -12.84 19.14 -0.84
N GLY A 230 -11.53 18.92 -0.93
CA GLY A 230 -10.71 18.30 0.12
C GLY A 230 -10.57 19.13 1.39
N GLY A 231 -11.03 20.40 1.39
CA GLY A 231 -11.14 21.24 2.58
C GLY A 231 -12.39 20.97 3.41
N ARG A 232 -13.40 20.28 2.86
CA ARG A 232 -14.64 19.96 3.58
C ARG A 232 -14.42 18.85 4.61
N ALA A 233 -15.22 18.85 5.66
CA ALA A 233 -15.19 17.86 6.73
C ALA A 233 -15.29 16.43 6.17
N VAL A 234 -14.31 15.58 6.47
CA VAL A 234 -14.25 14.22 5.91
C VAL A 234 -15.33 13.30 6.48
N ASN A 235 -15.71 13.53 7.74
CA ASN A 235 -16.80 12.82 8.39
C ASN A 235 -18.13 13.46 7.96
N GLY A 236 -18.99 12.67 7.30
CA GLY A 236 -20.31 13.12 6.84
C GLY A 236 -20.37 13.61 5.39
N ASN A 237 -19.27 13.57 4.63
CA ASN A 237 -19.26 13.90 3.21
C ASN A 237 -18.77 12.74 2.33
N ILE A 238 -19.34 12.65 1.13
CA ILE A 238 -18.73 11.96 -0.01
C ILE A 238 -18.07 13.05 -0.87
N ILE A 239 -16.74 13.00 -0.98
CA ILE A 239 -15.96 14.12 -1.55
C ILE A 239 -15.34 13.67 -2.89
N PRO A 240 -15.85 14.13 -4.05
CA PRO A 240 -15.21 13.82 -5.32
C PRO A 240 -13.86 14.53 -5.40
N SER A 241 -12.85 13.84 -5.92
CA SER A 241 -11.46 14.31 -6.03
C SER A 241 -10.83 13.82 -7.34
N SER A 242 -9.92 14.62 -7.90
CA SER A 242 -9.10 14.18 -9.02
C SER A 242 -7.99 13.23 -8.55
N THR A 243 -7.67 12.24 -9.40
CA THR A 243 -6.55 11.32 -9.17
C THR A 243 -5.77 11.12 -10.46
N GLY A 244 -4.45 11.05 -10.34
CA GLY A 244 -3.56 10.67 -11.44
C GLY A 244 -3.37 9.15 -11.56
N ALA A 245 -3.98 8.35 -10.66
CA ALA A 245 -3.65 6.93 -10.53
C ALA A 245 -3.91 6.11 -11.80
N ALA A 246 -5.05 6.31 -12.48
CA ALA A 246 -5.33 5.64 -13.75
C ALA A 246 -4.43 6.13 -14.89
N LYS A 247 -4.10 7.42 -14.93
CA LYS A 247 -3.12 7.94 -15.90
C LYS A 247 -1.73 7.35 -15.66
N ALA A 248 -1.36 7.10 -14.40
CA ALA A 248 -0.11 6.43 -14.03
C ALA A 248 -0.08 4.96 -14.47
N VAL A 249 -1.23 4.30 -14.66
CA VAL A 249 -1.27 2.96 -15.28
C VAL A 249 -0.65 2.99 -16.67
N GLY A 250 -0.93 4.03 -17.47
CA GLY A 250 -0.31 4.20 -18.79
C GLY A 250 1.21 4.46 -18.76
N LYS A 251 1.79 4.78 -17.60
CA LYS A 251 3.25 4.87 -17.42
C LYS A 251 3.86 3.50 -17.07
N VAL A 252 3.17 2.67 -16.28
CA VAL A 252 3.65 1.33 -15.89
C VAL A 252 3.33 0.25 -16.92
N LEU A 253 2.24 0.42 -17.67
CA LEU A 253 1.77 -0.39 -18.80
C LEU A 253 1.61 0.52 -20.03
N PRO A 254 2.70 0.78 -20.78
CA PRO A 254 2.69 1.69 -21.93
C PRO A 254 1.62 1.38 -22.99
N GLU A 255 1.25 0.12 -23.16
CA GLU A 255 0.19 -0.36 -24.03
C GLU A 255 -1.22 0.13 -23.64
N LEU A 256 -1.40 0.60 -22.40
CA LEU A 256 -2.62 1.23 -21.88
C LEU A 256 -2.54 2.76 -21.84
N LYS A 257 -1.46 3.37 -22.36
CA LYS A 257 -1.31 4.82 -22.39
C LYS A 257 -2.44 5.45 -23.21
N GLY A 258 -3.18 6.36 -22.57
CA GLY A 258 -4.32 7.04 -23.19
C GLY A 258 -5.62 6.25 -23.18
N LYS A 259 -5.61 4.97 -22.79
CA LYS A 259 -6.80 4.10 -22.73
C LYS A 259 -7.51 4.16 -21.38
N LEU A 260 -6.81 4.53 -20.31
CA LEU A 260 -7.34 4.57 -18.94
C LEU A 260 -7.17 5.96 -18.30
N THR A 261 -8.26 6.45 -17.71
CA THR A 261 -8.26 7.61 -16.81
C THR A 261 -9.32 7.39 -15.73
N GLY A 262 -9.42 8.30 -14.75
CA GLY A 262 -10.35 8.11 -13.67
C GLY A 262 -10.44 9.25 -12.67
N MET A 263 -11.25 9.03 -11.65
CA MET A 263 -11.47 9.95 -10.54
C MET A 263 -11.59 9.20 -9.21
N ALA A 264 -11.81 9.91 -8.12
CA ALA A 264 -11.99 9.34 -6.79
C ALA A 264 -13.20 9.95 -6.09
N PHE A 265 -13.83 9.18 -5.21
CA PHE A 265 -14.69 9.68 -4.15
C PHE A 265 -14.04 9.36 -2.81
N ARG A 266 -13.79 10.37 -1.97
CA ARG A 266 -13.36 10.16 -0.59
C ARG A 266 -14.59 9.92 0.27
N VAL A 267 -14.57 8.85 1.06
CA VAL A 267 -15.69 8.43 1.92
C VAL A 267 -15.26 8.35 3.38
N PRO A 268 -16.20 8.39 4.34
CA PRO A 268 -15.89 8.46 5.78
C PRO A 268 -15.50 7.09 6.35
N THR A 269 -14.52 6.44 5.75
CA THR A 269 -13.82 5.27 6.30
C THR A 269 -12.38 5.66 6.64
N ASN A 270 -11.83 5.07 7.69
CA ASN A 270 -10.49 5.39 8.17
C ASN A 270 -9.39 4.73 7.33
N ASP A 271 -9.70 3.61 6.68
CA ASP A 271 -8.81 2.85 5.82
C ASP A 271 -9.63 1.91 4.93
N VAL A 272 -8.93 1.24 4.02
CA VAL A 272 -9.43 0.38 2.94
C VAL A 272 -10.21 1.15 1.90
N SER A 273 -9.87 0.87 0.66
CA SER A 273 -10.42 1.50 -0.52
C SER A 273 -10.79 0.45 -1.56
N VAL A 274 -11.57 0.85 -2.55
CA VAL A 274 -12.00 -0.03 -3.64
C VAL A 274 -11.84 0.68 -4.97
N VAL A 275 -11.37 -0.06 -5.97
CA VAL A 275 -11.36 0.32 -7.39
C VAL A 275 -12.61 -0.23 -8.05
N ASP A 276 -13.34 0.64 -8.73
CA ASP A 276 -14.35 0.33 -9.74
C ASP A 276 -13.72 0.64 -11.10
N LEU A 277 -13.50 -0.39 -11.91
CA LEU A 277 -12.99 -0.27 -13.27
C LEU A 277 -14.08 -0.64 -14.27
N THR A 278 -14.55 0.33 -15.04
CA THR A 278 -15.48 0.11 -16.14
C THR A 278 -14.74 0.17 -17.47
N VAL A 279 -14.75 -0.92 -18.24
CA VAL A 279 -13.95 -1.06 -19.46
C VAL A 279 -14.76 -1.61 -20.63
N GLN A 280 -14.43 -1.11 -21.82
CA GLN A 280 -14.75 -1.76 -23.08
C GLN A 280 -13.58 -2.67 -23.47
N LEU A 281 -13.88 -3.94 -23.75
CA LEU A 281 -12.92 -4.96 -24.18
C LEU A 281 -12.80 -5.00 -25.70
N GLU A 282 -11.65 -5.43 -26.20
CA GLU A 282 -11.45 -5.65 -27.64
C GLU A 282 -12.03 -6.99 -28.10
N LYS A 283 -11.97 -8.02 -27.24
CA LYS A 283 -12.49 -9.36 -27.50
C LYS A 283 -13.75 -9.62 -26.68
N ALA A 284 -14.77 -10.18 -27.32
CA ALA A 284 -15.97 -10.65 -26.64
C ALA A 284 -15.64 -11.86 -25.73
N THR A 285 -16.19 -11.88 -24.53
CA THR A 285 -15.98 -12.93 -23.52
C THR A 285 -17.18 -13.05 -22.58
N THR A 286 -17.17 -14.01 -21.65
CA THR A 286 -18.11 -14.07 -20.52
C THR A 286 -17.48 -13.53 -19.23
N TYR A 287 -18.31 -13.24 -18.23
CA TYR A 287 -17.83 -12.76 -16.93
C TYR A 287 -17.04 -13.84 -16.19
N GLU A 288 -17.47 -15.10 -16.31
CA GLU A 288 -16.80 -16.27 -15.75
C GLU A 288 -15.39 -16.43 -16.29
N ASP A 289 -15.18 -16.21 -17.59
CA ASP A 289 -13.85 -16.27 -18.22
C ASP A 289 -12.92 -15.15 -17.69
N ILE A 290 -13.46 -13.95 -17.45
CA ILE A 290 -12.68 -12.85 -16.85
C ILE A 290 -12.29 -13.22 -15.41
N MET A 291 -13.23 -13.71 -14.61
CA MET A 291 -12.98 -14.12 -13.23
C MET A 291 -11.98 -15.26 -13.16
N LYS A 292 -12.09 -16.25 -14.05
CA LYS A 292 -11.14 -17.35 -14.18
C LYS A 292 -9.73 -16.84 -14.47
N ALA A 293 -9.56 -15.94 -15.44
CA ALA A 293 -8.25 -15.37 -15.76
C ALA A 293 -7.64 -14.59 -14.59
N LEU A 294 -8.46 -13.82 -13.85
CA LEU A 294 -8.01 -13.09 -12.68
C LEU A 294 -7.64 -14.03 -11.51
N LYS A 295 -8.41 -15.10 -11.30
CA LYS A 295 -8.11 -16.13 -10.30
C LYS A 295 -6.82 -16.88 -10.63
N GLU A 296 -6.64 -17.31 -11.88
CA GLU A 296 -5.41 -17.96 -12.36
C GLU A 296 -4.18 -17.06 -12.15
N ALA A 297 -4.28 -15.76 -12.43
CA ALA A 297 -3.20 -14.82 -12.19
C ALA A 297 -2.90 -14.64 -10.70
N ALA A 298 -3.94 -14.56 -9.85
CA ALA A 298 -3.80 -14.44 -8.40
C ALA A 298 -3.17 -15.69 -7.75
N GLU A 299 -3.49 -16.88 -8.26
CA GLU A 299 -2.95 -18.14 -7.76
C GLU A 299 -1.58 -18.49 -8.37
N GLY A 300 -1.24 -17.86 -9.50
CA GLY A 300 -0.02 -18.09 -10.28
C GLY A 300 0.95 -16.90 -10.26
N GLU A 301 1.13 -16.25 -11.41
CA GLU A 301 2.22 -15.29 -11.66
C GLU A 301 2.17 -14.02 -10.78
N MET A 302 0.99 -13.65 -10.26
CA MET A 302 0.80 -12.47 -9.41
C MET A 302 0.53 -12.82 -7.94
N LYS A 303 0.82 -14.05 -7.51
CA LYS A 303 0.58 -14.49 -6.14
C LYS A 303 1.24 -13.55 -5.11
N GLY A 304 0.44 -13.08 -4.16
CA GLY A 304 0.85 -12.12 -3.13
C GLY A 304 0.77 -10.65 -3.54
N VAL A 305 0.53 -10.36 -4.83
CA VAL A 305 0.21 -9.02 -5.34
C VAL A 305 -1.28 -8.92 -5.67
N LEU A 306 -1.78 -9.87 -6.46
CA LEU A 306 -3.19 -10.03 -6.80
C LEU A 306 -3.79 -11.16 -5.94
N ALA A 307 -4.96 -10.90 -5.37
CA ALA A 307 -5.78 -11.86 -4.65
C ALA A 307 -7.18 -11.91 -5.29
N TYR A 308 -7.96 -12.92 -4.90
CA TYR A 308 -9.29 -13.18 -5.45
C TYR A 308 -10.21 -13.66 -4.32
N THR A 309 -11.45 -13.17 -4.31
CA THR A 309 -12.51 -13.67 -3.41
C THR A 309 -13.84 -13.80 -4.14
N ASP A 310 -14.60 -14.83 -3.78
CA ASP A 310 -16.00 -15.06 -4.14
C ASP A 310 -16.92 -15.09 -2.89
N GLU A 311 -16.43 -14.56 -1.77
CA GLU A 311 -17.20 -14.37 -0.53
C GLU A 311 -17.90 -13.00 -0.50
N ASP A 312 -18.92 -12.85 0.36
CA ASP A 312 -19.68 -11.61 0.52
C ASP A 312 -18.97 -10.67 1.51
N VAL A 313 -17.92 -10.01 1.03
CA VAL A 313 -16.98 -9.19 1.80
C VAL A 313 -17.35 -7.71 1.86
N VAL A 314 -16.81 -7.00 2.84
CA VAL A 314 -16.87 -5.53 2.94
C VAL A 314 -15.49 -4.94 3.28
N SER A 315 -15.36 -3.61 3.24
CA SER A 315 -14.07 -2.92 3.43
C SER A 315 -13.30 -3.35 4.68
N SER A 316 -13.98 -3.54 5.81
CA SER A 316 -13.31 -3.90 7.07
C SER A 316 -12.61 -5.27 7.04
N ASP A 317 -13.01 -6.16 6.13
CA ASP A 317 -12.44 -7.50 6.01
C ASP A 317 -11.02 -7.48 5.40
N PHE A 318 -10.67 -6.38 4.74
CA PHE A 318 -9.36 -6.16 4.11
C PHE A 318 -8.40 -5.34 4.97
N VAL A 319 -8.79 -4.93 6.18
CA VAL A 319 -7.88 -4.20 7.08
C VAL A 319 -6.69 -5.09 7.42
N THR A 320 -5.48 -4.60 7.14
CA THR A 320 -4.22 -5.34 7.26
C THR A 320 -4.10 -6.51 6.27
N ASP A 321 -4.80 -6.47 5.13
CA ASP A 321 -4.56 -7.36 3.98
C ASP A 321 -3.33 -6.89 3.18
N PRO A 322 -2.28 -7.72 3.03
CA PRO A 322 -1.05 -7.32 2.36
C PRO A 322 -1.14 -7.31 0.82
N ALA A 323 -2.22 -7.80 0.21
CA ALA A 323 -2.40 -7.79 -1.23
C ALA A 323 -2.49 -6.35 -1.78
N SER A 324 -1.99 -6.14 -2.99
CA SER A 324 -2.15 -4.85 -3.67
C SER A 324 -3.56 -4.67 -4.25
N CYS A 325 -4.18 -5.78 -4.64
CA CYS A 325 -5.45 -5.84 -5.34
C CYS A 325 -6.15 -7.15 -4.99
N THR A 326 -7.35 -7.09 -4.42
CA THR A 326 -8.19 -8.27 -4.19
C THR A 326 -9.44 -8.17 -5.04
N ILE A 327 -9.53 -9.01 -6.08
CA ILE A 327 -10.69 -9.06 -6.98
C ILE A 327 -11.91 -9.54 -6.23
N ASP A 328 -13.00 -8.78 -6.32
CA ASP A 328 -14.31 -9.15 -5.80
C ASP A 328 -15.16 -9.72 -6.93
N ALA A 329 -15.27 -11.05 -6.96
CA ALA A 329 -15.91 -11.74 -8.06
C ALA A 329 -17.42 -11.52 -8.12
N LYS A 330 -18.07 -11.18 -7.00
CA LYS A 330 -19.52 -11.01 -6.91
C LYS A 330 -19.96 -9.55 -7.06
N ALA A 331 -19.07 -8.59 -6.82
CA ALA A 331 -19.41 -7.16 -6.92
C ALA A 331 -19.31 -6.58 -8.34
N GLY A 332 -18.59 -7.24 -9.25
CA GLY A 332 -18.55 -6.85 -10.66
C GLY A 332 -19.84 -7.16 -11.41
N ILE A 333 -20.03 -6.53 -12.57
CA ILE A 333 -21.19 -6.76 -13.42
C ILE A 333 -20.84 -6.55 -14.90
N MET A 334 -21.33 -7.45 -15.75
CA MET A 334 -21.11 -7.41 -17.20
C MET A 334 -22.39 -7.01 -17.91
N LEU A 335 -22.34 -5.93 -18.71
CA LEU A 335 -23.49 -5.44 -19.47
C LEU A 335 -23.64 -6.16 -20.81
N SER A 336 -22.51 -6.41 -21.47
CA SER A 336 -22.44 -7.10 -22.76
C SER A 336 -21.12 -7.86 -22.86
N PRO A 337 -20.95 -8.78 -23.85
CA PRO A 337 -19.72 -9.55 -24.02
C PRO A 337 -18.43 -8.71 -24.13
N THR A 338 -18.53 -7.40 -24.38
CA THR A 338 -17.38 -6.49 -24.50
C THR A 338 -17.45 -5.29 -23.55
N PHE A 339 -18.40 -5.22 -22.61
CA PHE A 339 -18.51 -4.09 -21.68
C PHE A 339 -18.78 -4.57 -20.26
N VAL A 340 -17.82 -4.30 -19.36
CA VAL A 340 -17.80 -4.88 -18.01
C VAL A 340 -17.34 -3.86 -16.97
N LYS A 341 -17.90 -3.98 -15.78
CA LYS A 341 -17.45 -3.32 -14.55
C LYS A 341 -16.81 -4.36 -13.64
N LEU A 342 -15.59 -4.10 -13.21
CA LEU A 342 -14.80 -4.93 -12.30
C LEU A 342 -14.56 -4.19 -11.00
N VAL A 343 -14.58 -4.91 -9.88
CA VAL A 343 -14.41 -4.36 -8.53
C VAL A 343 -13.23 -5.04 -7.87
N ALA A 344 -12.36 -4.23 -7.25
CA ALA A 344 -11.20 -4.74 -6.53
C ALA A 344 -10.89 -3.92 -5.27
N TRP A 345 -10.76 -4.61 -4.14
CA TRP A 345 -10.41 -4.04 -2.85
C TRP A 345 -8.90 -3.85 -2.71
N TYR A 346 -8.51 -2.91 -1.85
CA TYR A 346 -7.13 -2.78 -1.40
C TYR A 346 -7.08 -2.03 -0.08
N ASP A 347 -6.27 -2.53 0.86
CA ASP A 347 -5.82 -1.73 1.99
C ASP A 347 -4.82 -0.69 1.46
N ASN A 348 -5.25 0.57 1.45
CA ASN A 348 -4.47 1.66 0.86
C ASN A 348 -3.24 2.02 1.68
N GLU A 349 -3.13 1.54 2.92
CA GLU A 349 -1.97 1.75 3.76
C GLU A 349 -1.11 0.49 3.83
N TRP A 350 -1.67 -0.65 4.25
CA TRP A 350 -0.93 -1.88 4.50
C TRP A 350 -0.47 -2.58 3.22
N GLY A 351 -1.36 -2.80 2.25
CA GLY A 351 -1.01 -3.41 0.96
C GLY A 351 0.07 -2.59 0.25
N TYR A 352 -0.08 -1.26 0.26
CA TYR A 352 0.89 -0.33 -0.30
C TYR A 352 2.24 -0.35 0.44
N SER A 353 2.24 -0.33 1.78
CA SER A 353 3.47 -0.41 2.59
C SER A 353 4.21 -1.73 2.37
N ASN A 354 3.52 -2.85 2.21
CA ASN A 354 4.15 -4.13 1.84
C ASN A 354 4.81 -4.05 0.46
N ARG A 355 4.18 -3.40 -0.52
CA ARG A 355 4.79 -3.17 -1.84
C ARG A 355 6.03 -2.28 -1.80
N VAL A 356 6.08 -1.29 -0.91
CA VAL A 356 7.28 -0.48 -0.70
C VAL A 356 8.43 -1.36 -0.20
N VAL A 357 8.17 -2.25 0.76
CA VAL A 357 9.17 -3.20 1.29
C VAL A 357 9.62 -4.20 0.21
N ASP A 358 8.68 -4.74 -0.57
CA ASP A 358 9.00 -5.65 -1.68
C ASP A 358 9.86 -4.96 -2.76
N LEU A 359 9.56 -3.69 -3.07
CA LEU A 359 10.33 -2.91 -4.02
C LEU A 359 11.74 -2.61 -3.48
N ALA A 360 11.88 -2.29 -2.20
CA ALA A 360 13.19 -2.07 -1.57
C ALA A 360 14.08 -3.32 -1.67
N LEU A 361 13.51 -4.50 -1.41
CA LEU A 361 14.22 -5.77 -1.56
C LEU A 361 14.58 -6.07 -3.02
N HIS A 362 13.66 -5.80 -3.96
CA HIS A 362 13.93 -5.96 -5.39
C HIS A 362 15.09 -5.06 -5.85
N VAL A 363 15.05 -3.79 -5.46
CA VAL A 363 16.10 -2.80 -5.75
C VAL A 363 17.44 -3.25 -5.18
N ALA A 364 17.48 -3.65 -3.90
CA ALA A 364 18.70 -4.09 -3.25
C ALA A 364 19.33 -5.29 -3.97
N LYS A 365 18.51 -6.30 -4.32
CA LYS A 365 18.94 -7.49 -5.05
C LYS A 365 19.50 -7.16 -6.43
N LYS A 366 18.85 -6.26 -7.17
CA LYS A 366 19.27 -5.86 -8.53
C LYS A 366 20.49 -4.95 -8.53
N ALA A 367 20.62 -4.08 -7.55
CA ALA A 367 21.74 -3.15 -7.42
C ALA A 367 22.98 -3.75 -6.75
N ALA A 368 22.94 -5.04 -6.39
CA ALA A 368 24.00 -5.72 -5.63
C ALA A 368 24.44 -4.92 -4.39
N VAL A 369 23.49 -4.24 -3.74
CA VAL A 369 23.75 -3.55 -2.48
C VAL A 369 24.12 -4.63 -1.48
N LYS A 370 25.39 -4.61 -1.04
CA LYS A 370 25.95 -5.69 -0.24
C LYS A 370 25.13 -5.88 1.04
N VAL A 371 24.67 -7.12 1.18
CA VAL A 371 24.21 -7.83 2.37
C VAL A 371 25.33 -7.83 3.40
#